data_AF-A0A838EZA8-F1
#
_entry.id   AF-A0A838EZA8-F1
#
_cell.length_a   1.000
_cell.length_b   1.000
_cell.length_c   1.000
_cell.angle_alpha   90.00
_cell.angle_beta   90.00
_cell.angle_gamma   90.00
#
_symmetry.space_group_name_H-M   'P 1'
#
loop_
_entity.id
_entity.type
_entity.pdbx_description
1 polymer ?
#
loop_
_entity_poly.entity_id
_entity_poly.type
_entity_poly.pdbx_seq_one_letter_code
_entity_poly.pdbx_strand_id
1 'polypeptide(L)'
;MDTTQTMTEGSPSIETLMSRALVDLNKDDRFLAHLPADSIRIEGQGHYRLAKIYYDKADFEKAEEYFVKALACTDMPQDAFAIFKIHGFLIRIYSESLNEKDANKYIQLSAELLDQIVATLPSLNAEYFYNAAVVNTYKGEFAEANKNFHQAYRKAQTENEPELMAKSLYAMATNACQMKNFQDALLHLGQLNELLNILKKGYLKGSMHLLWGNALRELGSYAESLPHYDLAMKLLHSKRCWNMHHYVLLNKGITLKKMGEFSKALILFGIAQNSLDEEYFKRLQQLLLMEVEDVNDSSVDLYLDRHNRVIHEKALGVIDFKHRFVLLEILFLLAQTPGTYYNKEDLAKMIWKDEYNPLIHDKLIYTSISRLRKLIEPKGIKRQYILRGKDGYTFNPRVNARFHKENEVVKQKNIGNIEISSPV
;
A
#
# COMPACT_ATOMS: atom_id res chain seq x y z
N MET A 1 71.61 8.78 1.59
CA MET A 1 70.89 7.99 0.57
C MET A 1 69.66 7.48 1.25
N ASP A 2 68.54 8.15 0.97
CA ASP A 2 67.28 8.01 1.66
C ASP A 2 66.61 6.66 1.40
N THR A 3 66.05 6.15 2.49
CA THR A 3 64.99 5.16 2.58
C THR A 3 63.74 5.58 1.81
N THR A 4 63.28 4.74 0.88
CA THR A 4 61.89 4.77 0.38
C THR A 4 61.17 3.49 0.76
N GLN A 5 60.16 3.67 1.60
CA GLN A 5 59.13 2.72 1.98
C GLN A 5 58.38 2.26 0.73
N THR A 6 58.33 0.96 0.48
CA THR A 6 57.29 0.35 -0.36
C THR A 6 56.09 0.04 0.54
N MET A 7 55.01 0.77 0.29
CA MET A 7 53.73 0.64 0.99
C MET A 7 53.15 -0.75 0.76
N THR A 8 52.66 -1.34 1.84
CA THR A 8 51.85 -2.55 1.85
C THR A 8 50.54 -2.32 1.08
N GLU A 9 50.37 -2.99 -0.06
CA GLU A 9 49.06 -3.15 -0.71
C GLU A 9 48.14 -3.93 0.25
N GLY A 10 47.18 -3.22 0.84
CA GLY A 10 46.14 -3.82 1.66
C GLY A 10 45.27 -4.73 0.80
N SER A 11 45.12 -5.99 1.21
CA SER A 11 44.16 -6.93 0.62
C SER A 11 42.78 -6.27 0.54
N PRO A 12 42.07 -6.32 -0.61
CA PRO A 12 40.75 -5.71 -0.75
C PRO A 12 39.81 -6.27 0.32
N SER A 13 39.00 -5.40 0.93
CA SER A 13 38.04 -5.82 1.94
C SER A 13 37.07 -6.84 1.36
N ILE A 14 36.47 -7.67 2.22
CA ILE A 14 35.46 -8.66 1.80
C ILE A 14 34.33 -7.97 1.01
N GLU A 15 33.98 -6.73 1.37
CA GLU A 15 32.99 -5.92 0.65
C GLU A 15 33.43 -5.57 -0.78
N THR A 16 34.69 -5.19 -0.97
CA THR A 16 35.28 -4.94 -2.31
C THR A 16 35.37 -6.21 -3.14
N LEU A 17 35.57 -7.36 -2.51
CA LEU A 17 35.57 -8.66 -3.21
C LEU A 17 34.14 -9.12 -3.55
N MET A 18 33.14 -8.83 -2.70
CA MET A 18 31.73 -9.12 -2.99
C MET A 18 31.16 -8.21 -4.07
N SER A 19 31.56 -6.94 -4.15
CA SER A 19 31.18 -6.04 -5.24
C SER A 19 31.75 -6.50 -6.60
N ARG A 20 32.92 -7.15 -6.58
CA ARG A 20 33.60 -7.73 -7.75
C ARG A 20 33.17 -9.16 -8.11
N ALA A 21 32.41 -9.85 -7.25
CA ALA A 21 31.99 -11.22 -7.51
C ALA A 21 30.97 -11.28 -8.66
N LEU A 22 31.36 -11.94 -9.75
CA LEU A 22 30.58 -12.16 -10.97
C LEU A 22 29.31 -13.00 -10.70
N VAL A 23 28.25 -12.34 -10.23
CA VAL A 23 26.89 -12.87 -10.28
C VAL A 23 26.41 -12.77 -11.74
N ASP A 24 26.17 -13.93 -12.36
CA ASP A 24 25.70 -14.20 -13.73
C ASP A 24 25.26 -12.95 -14.53
N LEU A 25 26.22 -12.35 -15.24
CA LEU A 25 26.10 -11.08 -15.96
C LEU A 25 25.06 -11.08 -17.10
N ASN A 26 24.52 -12.24 -17.47
CA ASN A 26 23.76 -12.42 -18.69
C ASN A 26 22.23 -12.33 -18.52
N LYS A 27 21.70 -12.13 -17.31
CA LYS A 27 20.27 -12.40 -17.07
C LYS A 27 19.31 -11.23 -16.89
N ASP A 28 19.74 -10.00 -16.58
CA ASP A 28 18.74 -8.92 -16.36
C ASP A 28 19.15 -7.49 -16.70
N ASP A 29 20.38 -7.20 -17.13
CA ASP A 29 20.77 -5.83 -17.52
C ASP A 29 21.67 -5.87 -18.76
N ARG A 30 21.11 -5.58 -19.95
CA ARG A 30 21.86 -5.45 -21.23
C ARG A 30 22.85 -4.26 -21.24
N PHE A 31 23.09 -3.63 -20.10
CA PHE A 31 23.90 -2.42 -19.95
C PHE A 31 25.42 -2.73 -19.84
N LEU A 32 25.85 -4.00 -19.88
CA LEU A 32 27.03 -4.44 -19.14
C LEU A 32 28.11 -5.21 -19.95
N ALA A 33 28.06 -5.24 -21.29
CA ALA A 33 28.92 -6.15 -22.08
C ALA A 33 30.28 -5.59 -22.54
N HIS A 34 30.59 -4.30 -22.35
CA HIS A 34 31.70 -3.65 -23.10
C HIS A 34 32.68 -2.79 -22.29
N LEU A 35 32.77 -2.94 -20.95
CA LEU A 35 33.67 -2.10 -20.14
C LEU A 35 34.97 -2.81 -19.70
N PRO A 36 36.12 -2.10 -19.64
CA PRO A 36 37.39 -2.65 -19.17
C PRO A 36 37.34 -3.08 -17.69
N ALA A 37 38.05 -4.16 -17.35
CA ALA A 37 38.06 -4.80 -16.02
C ALA A 37 38.53 -3.91 -14.84
N ASP A 38 39.28 -2.84 -15.12
CA ASP A 38 39.87 -1.94 -14.11
C ASP A 38 39.10 -0.61 -13.96
N SER A 39 37.86 -0.54 -14.42
CA SER A 39 37.10 0.71 -14.42
C SER A 39 36.40 0.97 -13.07
N ILE A 40 36.50 2.22 -12.59
CA ILE A 40 35.67 2.80 -11.51
C ILE A 40 34.18 2.49 -11.71
N ARG A 41 33.74 2.28 -12.96
CA ARG A 41 32.37 1.89 -13.31
C ARG A 41 31.97 0.49 -12.86
N ILE A 42 32.90 -0.47 -12.85
CA ILE A 42 32.62 -1.82 -12.33
C ILE A 42 32.37 -1.77 -10.82
N GLU A 43 33.15 -0.95 -10.12
CA GLU A 43 32.94 -0.69 -8.69
C GLU A 43 31.59 -0.01 -8.45
N GLY A 44 31.24 1.03 -9.22
CA GLY A 44 29.92 1.66 -9.19
C GLY A 44 28.76 0.68 -9.42
N GLN A 45 28.91 -0.25 -10.36
CA GLN A 45 27.93 -1.32 -10.60
C GLN A 45 27.80 -2.29 -9.43
N GLY A 46 28.93 -2.67 -8.83
CA GLY A 46 28.97 -3.50 -7.63
C GLY A 46 28.23 -2.83 -6.46
N HIS A 47 28.49 -1.54 -6.25
CA HIS A 47 27.76 -0.73 -5.26
C HIS A 47 26.26 -0.67 -5.55
N TYR A 48 25.85 -0.41 -6.79
CA TYR A 48 24.44 -0.38 -7.17
C TYR A 48 23.71 -1.71 -6.89
N ARG A 49 24.33 -2.84 -7.23
CA ARG A 49 23.75 -4.18 -6.99
C ARG A 49 23.64 -4.47 -5.51
N LEU A 50 24.67 -4.14 -4.74
CA LEU A 50 24.68 -4.32 -3.30
C LEU A 50 23.61 -3.43 -2.63
N ALA A 51 23.47 -2.18 -3.07
CA ALA A 51 22.43 -1.27 -2.64
C ALA A 51 21.02 -1.85 -2.90
N LYS A 52 20.77 -2.43 -4.08
CA LYS A 52 19.50 -3.11 -4.37
C LYS A 52 19.23 -4.31 -3.46
N ILE A 53 20.26 -5.09 -3.14
CA ILE A 53 20.11 -6.22 -2.21
C ILE A 53 19.69 -5.69 -0.83
N TYR A 54 20.39 -4.69 -0.29
CA TYR A 54 20.05 -4.08 0.99
C TYR A 54 18.64 -3.47 0.97
N TYR A 55 18.28 -2.78 -0.12
CA TYR A 55 16.95 -2.24 -0.34
C TYR A 55 15.87 -3.33 -0.31
N ASP A 56 16.08 -4.45 -1.00
CA ASP A 56 15.16 -5.60 -0.96
C ASP A 56 15.11 -6.27 0.42
N LYS A 57 16.17 -6.18 1.23
CA LYS A 57 16.21 -6.65 2.62
C LYS A 57 15.68 -5.67 3.64
N ALA A 58 15.20 -4.50 3.19
CA ALA A 58 14.70 -3.45 4.06
C ALA A 58 15.77 -2.81 4.96
N ASP A 59 17.06 -2.96 4.61
CA ASP A 59 18.19 -2.28 5.25
C ASP A 59 18.47 -0.98 4.47
N PHE A 60 17.72 0.08 4.79
CA PHE A 60 17.77 1.33 4.00
C PHE A 60 18.99 2.19 4.29
N GLU A 61 19.59 2.08 5.48
CA GLU A 61 20.85 2.74 5.81
C GLU A 61 21.96 2.33 4.83
N LYS A 62 22.19 1.01 4.71
CA LYS A 62 23.21 0.51 3.80
C LYS A 62 22.80 0.68 2.34
N ALA A 63 21.51 0.55 2.03
CA ALA A 63 21.04 0.80 0.66
C ALA A 63 21.39 2.22 0.22
N GLU A 64 21.09 3.22 1.05
CA GLU A 64 21.43 4.62 0.82
C GLU A 64 22.94 4.81 0.64
N GLU A 65 23.75 4.29 1.57
CA GLU A 65 25.21 4.39 1.53
C GLU A 65 25.77 3.89 0.20
N TYR A 66 25.37 2.68 -0.23
CA TYR A 66 25.85 2.09 -1.46
C TYR A 66 25.25 2.75 -2.71
N PHE A 67 24.04 3.30 -2.67
CA PHE A 67 23.49 4.10 -3.77
C PHE A 67 24.29 5.39 -3.97
N VAL A 68 24.68 6.08 -2.89
CA VAL A 68 25.53 7.28 -2.96
C VAL A 68 26.92 6.94 -3.48
N LYS A 69 27.52 5.84 -3.01
CA LYS A 69 28.79 5.33 -3.57
C LYS A 69 28.67 5.00 -5.06
N ALA A 70 27.57 4.39 -5.50
CA ALA A 70 27.32 4.10 -6.90
C ALA A 70 27.21 5.39 -7.74
N LEU A 71 26.51 6.42 -7.24
CA LEU A 71 26.41 7.73 -7.91
C LEU A 71 27.78 8.39 -8.10
N ALA A 72 28.68 8.29 -7.12
CA ALA A 72 30.02 8.85 -7.20
C ALA A 72 30.88 8.23 -8.33
N CYS A 73 30.49 7.05 -8.83
CA CYS A 73 31.17 6.34 -9.91
C CYS A 73 30.49 6.53 -11.28
N THR A 74 29.47 7.39 -11.40
CA THR A 74 28.74 7.64 -12.65
C THR A 74 29.27 8.86 -13.40
N ASP A 75 29.29 8.78 -14.73
CA ASP A 75 29.69 9.89 -15.60
C ASP A 75 28.58 10.32 -16.57
N MET A 76 28.38 11.63 -16.68
CA MET A 76 27.49 12.21 -17.69
C MET A 76 28.20 12.35 -19.05
N PRO A 77 27.49 12.15 -20.18
CA PRO A 77 26.06 11.83 -20.31
C PRO A 77 25.74 10.32 -20.35
N GLN A 78 26.75 9.45 -20.27
CA GLN A 78 26.61 8.02 -20.56
C GLN A 78 25.75 7.27 -19.53
N ASP A 79 25.89 7.63 -18.26
CA ASP A 79 25.23 6.92 -17.15
C ASP A 79 23.91 7.58 -16.71
N ALA A 80 23.36 8.48 -17.51
CA ALA A 80 22.23 9.32 -17.14
C ALA A 80 20.99 8.50 -16.68
N PHE A 81 20.68 7.39 -17.37
CA PHE A 81 19.58 6.50 -16.97
C PHE A 81 19.88 5.69 -15.69
N ALA A 82 21.15 5.38 -15.41
CA ALA A 82 21.55 4.77 -14.15
C ALA A 82 21.39 5.76 -12.99
N ILE A 83 21.78 7.02 -13.20
CA ILE A 83 21.58 8.11 -12.24
C ILE A 83 20.09 8.29 -11.93
N PHE A 84 19.20 8.30 -12.93
CA PHE A 84 17.74 8.34 -12.70
C PHE A 84 17.24 7.19 -11.82
N LYS A 85 17.70 5.96 -12.07
CA LYS A 85 17.34 4.81 -11.25
C LYS A 85 17.80 5.00 -9.80
N ILE A 86 19.04 5.44 -9.59
CA ILE A 86 19.57 5.63 -8.24
C ILE A 86 18.81 6.76 -7.51
N HIS A 87 18.57 7.90 -8.17
CA HIS A 87 17.71 8.94 -7.62
C HIS A 87 16.33 8.40 -7.25
N GLY A 88 15.72 7.56 -8.09
CA GLY A 88 14.43 6.93 -7.81
C GLY A 88 14.42 6.07 -6.54
N PHE A 89 15.50 5.32 -6.26
CA PHE A 89 15.64 4.56 -5.02
C PHE A 89 15.83 5.49 -3.80
N LEU A 90 16.72 6.48 -3.91
CA LEU A 90 16.98 7.43 -2.83
C LEU A 90 15.73 8.21 -2.45
N ILE A 91 14.96 8.70 -3.43
CA ILE A 91 13.69 9.39 -3.19
C ILE A 91 12.71 8.49 -2.43
N ARG A 92 12.63 7.19 -2.76
CA ARG A 92 11.77 6.23 -2.06
C ARG A 92 12.23 6.01 -0.61
N ILE A 93 13.53 5.85 -0.38
CA ILE A 93 14.11 5.70 0.96
C ILE A 93 13.76 6.93 1.82
N TYR A 94 14.05 8.15 1.33
CA TYR A 94 13.76 9.36 2.09
C TYR A 94 12.27 9.64 2.24
N SER A 95 11.44 9.24 1.27
CA SER A 95 9.98 9.35 1.41
C SER A 95 9.45 8.41 2.49
N GLU A 96 10.01 7.20 2.62
CA GLU A 96 9.65 6.24 3.65
C GLU A 96 10.09 6.70 5.05
N SER A 97 11.27 7.30 5.14
CA SER A 97 11.80 7.88 6.39
C SER A 97 11.21 9.27 6.71
N LEU A 98 10.27 9.77 5.91
CA LEU A 98 9.67 11.11 6.01
C LEU A 98 10.70 12.27 6.00
N ASN A 99 11.85 12.07 5.35
CA ASN A 99 12.86 13.11 5.13
C ASN A 99 12.57 13.88 3.84
N GLU A 100 11.65 14.83 3.92
CA GLU A 100 11.20 15.62 2.77
C GLU A 100 12.32 16.46 2.12
N LYS A 101 13.30 16.91 2.91
CA LYS A 101 14.38 17.77 2.43
C LYS A 101 15.24 17.03 1.42
N ASP A 102 15.71 15.84 1.78
CA ASP A 102 16.58 15.06 0.89
C ASP A 102 15.79 14.41 -0.26
N ALA A 103 14.53 14.01 -0.03
CA ALA A 103 13.65 13.59 -1.12
C ALA A 103 13.51 14.70 -2.19
N ASN A 104 13.21 15.93 -1.78
CA ASN A 104 13.07 17.07 -2.70
C ASN A 104 14.39 17.43 -3.41
N LYS A 105 15.53 17.29 -2.73
CA LYS A 105 16.86 17.46 -3.34
C LYS A 105 17.04 16.52 -4.53
N TYR A 106 16.76 15.23 -4.38
CA TYR A 106 16.93 14.26 -5.48
C TYR A 106 15.86 14.39 -6.57
N ILE A 107 14.65 14.87 -6.24
CA ILE A 107 13.64 15.25 -7.24
C ILE A 107 14.14 16.39 -8.12
N GLN A 108 14.73 17.42 -7.51
CA GLN A 108 15.31 18.56 -8.22
C GLN A 108 16.50 18.13 -9.10
N LEU A 109 17.42 17.33 -8.57
CA LEU A 109 18.53 16.77 -9.34
C LEU A 109 18.06 15.91 -10.53
N SER A 110 16.96 15.17 -10.36
CA SER A 110 16.36 14.41 -11.46
C SER A 110 15.74 15.30 -12.53
N ALA A 111 15.15 16.44 -12.16
CA ALA A 111 14.64 17.41 -13.12
C ALA A 111 15.78 18.07 -13.93
N GLU A 112 16.85 18.49 -13.24
CA GLU A 112 18.04 19.07 -13.90
C GLU A 112 18.71 18.07 -14.84
N LEU A 113 18.77 16.79 -14.43
CA LEU A 113 19.27 15.71 -15.27
C LEU A 113 18.43 15.53 -16.54
N LEU A 114 17.11 15.67 -16.45
CA LEU A 114 16.21 15.59 -17.60
C LEU A 114 16.56 16.68 -18.63
N ASP A 115 16.76 17.92 -18.18
CA ASP A 115 17.09 19.06 -19.05
C ASP A 115 18.45 18.85 -19.75
N GLN A 116 19.44 18.31 -19.05
CA GLN A 116 20.76 17.99 -19.63
C GLN A 116 20.69 16.90 -20.70
N ILE A 117 19.90 15.85 -20.46
CA ILE A 117 19.73 14.74 -21.39
C ILE A 117 19.04 15.19 -22.68
N VAL A 118 18.02 16.04 -22.59
CA VAL A 118 17.31 16.59 -23.77
C VAL A 118 18.28 17.30 -24.71
N ALA A 119 19.23 18.06 -24.16
CA ALA A 119 20.25 18.75 -24.96
C ALA A 119 21.25 17.81 -25.64
N THR A 120 21.40 16.58 -25.13
CA THR A 120 22.42 15.63 -25.56
C THR A 120 21.87 14.53 -26.48
N LEU A 121 20.59 14.16 -26.33
CA LEU A 121 19.99 13.07 -27.09
C LEU A 121 19.68 13.48 -28.53
N PRO A 122 20.04 12.67 -29.53
CA PRO A 122 19.69 12.93 -30.93
C PRO A 122 18.19 12.77 -31.21
N SER A 123 17.49 11.94 -30.41
CA SER A 123 16.04 11.80 -30.46
C SER A 123 15.49 11.36 -29.11
N LEU A 124 14.22 11.70 -28.85
CA LEU A 124 13.51 11.29 -27.64
C LEU A 124 13.00 9.85 -27.79
N ASN A 125 13.66 8.93 -27.10
CA ASN A 125 13.33 7.51 -27.05
C ASN A 125 12.32 7.20 -25.92
N ALA A 126 11.89 5.94 -25.83
CA ALA A 126 10.95 5.51 -24.81
C ALA A 126 11.45 5.74 -23.36
N GLU A 127 12.76 5.52 -23.11
CA GLU A 127 13.35 5.70 -21.77
C GLU A 127 13.31 7.16 -21.31
N TYR A 128 13.55 8.11 -22.22
CA TYR A 128 13.40 9.54 -21.91
C TYR A 128 11.98 9.86 -21.43
N PHE A 129 10.96 9.47 -22.20
CA PHE A 129 9.56 9.74 -21.83
C PHE A 129 9.16 9.05 -20.53
N TYR A 130 9.67 7.84 -20.27
CA TYR A 130 9.43 7.14 -19.02
C TYR A 130 10.01 7.92 -17.83
N ASN A 131 11.28 8.34 -17.91
CA ASN A 131 11.93 9.09 -16.84
C ASN A 131 11.31 10.49 -16.65
N ALA A 132 10.94 11.18 -17.74
CA ALA A 132 10.19 12.44 -17.67
C ALA A 132 8.87 12.26 -16.91
N ALA A 133 8.11 11.19 -17.21
CA ALA A 133 6.88 10.88 -16.51
C ALA A 133 7.08 10.56 -15.02
N VAL A 134 8.14 9.82 -14.69
CA VAL A 134 8.52 9.51 -13.30
C VAL A 134 8.86 10.79 -12.53
N VAL A 135 9.65 11.70 -13.10
CA VAL A 135 9.96 13.00 -12.49
C VAL A 135 8.70 13.84 -12.27
N ASN A 136 7.80 13.89 -13.26
CA ASN A 136 6.51 14.59 -13.12
C ASN A 136 5.64 13.96 -12.03
N THR A 137 5.69 12.63 -11.87
CA THR A 137 5.00 11.92 -10.78
C THR A 137 5.54 12.38 -9.42
N TYR A 138 6.87 12.50 -9.27
CA TYR A 138 7.49 12.97 -8.03
C TYR A 138 7.10 14.43 -7.69
N LYS A 139 6.93 15.27 -8.70
CA LYS A 139 6.42 16.65 -8.56
C LYS A 139 4.91 16.73 -8.29
N GLY A 140 4.17 15.62 -8.41
CA GLY A 140 2.71 15.57 -8.27
C GLY A 140 1.95 16.02 -9.52
N GLU A 141 2.62 16.16 -10.66
CA GLU A 141 2.04 16.56 -11.95
C GLU A 141 1.45 15.36 -12.71
N PHE A 142 0.49 14.67 -12.10
CA PHE A 142 -0.04 13.38 -12.58
C PHE A 142 -0.66 13.42 -13.99
N ALA A 143 -1.24 14.56 -14.38
CA ALA A 143 -1.81 14.71 -15.72
C ALA A 143 -0.73 14.74 -16.82
N GLU A 144 0.40 15.39 -16.55
CA GLU A 144 1.52 15.43 -17.49
C GLU A 144 2.32 14.13 -17.46
N ALA A 145 2.50 13.55 -16.27
CA ALA A 145 3.03 12.20 -16.12
C ALA A 145 2.25 11.18 -16.97
N ASN A 146 0.91 11.26 -16.96
CA ASN A 146 0.06 10.37 -17.75
C ASN A 146 0.37 10.44 -19.26
N LYS A 147 0.50 11.65 -19.80
CA LYS A 147 0.82 11.85 -21.23
C LYS A 147 2.17 11.24 -21.56
N ASN A 148 3.18 11.51 -20.73
CA ASN A 148 4.53 11.00 -20.93
C ASN A 148 4.61 9.47 -20.79
N PHE A 149 3.88 8.85 -19.84
CA PHE A 149 3.81 7.39 -19.76
C PHE A 149 3.17 6.74 -20.98
N HIS A 150 2.10 7.34 -21.53
CA HIS A 150 1.50 6.85 -22.77
C HIS A 150 2.47 6.98 -23.97
N GLN A 151 3.25 8.05 -24.03
CA GLN A 151 4.28 8.22 -25.07
C GLN A 151 5.41 7.19 -24.89
N ALA A 152 5.88 6.97 -23.66
CA ALA A 152 6.88 5.96 -23.33
C ALA A 152 6.41 4.56 -23.76
N TYR A 153 5.16 4.19 -23.46
CA TYR A 153 4.59 2.90 -23.87
C TYR A 153 4.54 2.75 -25.39
N ARG A 154 4.05 3.76 -26.12
CA ARG A 154 3.99 3.73 -27.60
C ARG A 154 5.38 3.62 -28.22
N LYS A 155 6.34 4.38 -27.70
CA LYS A 155 7.74 4.33 -28.16
C LYS A 155 8.37 2.97 -27.86
N ALA A 156 8.16 2.42 -26.67
CA ALA A 156 8.66 1.11 -26.29
C ALA A 156 8.09 -0.01 -27.20
N GLN A 157 6.84 0.11 -27.65
CA GLN A 157 6.27 -0.77 -28.66
C GLN A 157 7.01 -0.66 -30.01
N THR A 158 7.28 0.55 -30.49
CA THR A 158 8.00 0.76 -31.76
C THR A 158 9.47 0.36 -31.69
N GLU A 159 10.09 0.52 -30.53
CA GLU A 159 11.48 0.17 -30.23
C GLU A 159 11.63 -1.34 -29.88
N ASN A 160 10.52 -2.08 -29.77
CA ASN A 160 10.47 -3.49 -29.38
C ASN A 160 11.15 -3.77 -28.03
N GLU A 161 10.88 -2.93 -27.04
CA GLU A 161 11.43 -3.02 -25.68
C GLU A 161 10.35 -3.46 -24.68
N PRO A 162 10.07 -4.78 -24.56
CA PRO A 162 8.94 -5.29 -23.79
C PRO A 162 9.09 -5.07 -22.28
N GLU A 163 10.33 -4.96 -21.76
CA GLU A 163 10.55 -4.65 -20.35
C GLU A 163 10.10 -3.22 -20.03
N LEU A 164 10.40 -2.27 -20.91
CA LEU A 164 9.98 -0.88 -20.75
C LEU A 164 8.48 -0.72 -20.98
N MET A 165 7.88 -1.52 -21.87
CA MET A 165 6.43 -1.62 -21.98
C MET A 165 5.80 -2.05 -20.64
N ALA A 166 6.35 -3.08 -20.00
CA ALA A 166 5.86 -3.56 -18.70
C ALA A 166 6.00 -2.50 -17.59
N LYS A 167 7.15 -1.81 -17.53
CA LYS A 167 7.36 -0.69 -16.60
C LYS A 167 6.36 0.44 -16.85
N SER A 168 6.12 0.78 -18.11
CA SER A 168 5.19 1.85 -18.49
C SER A 168 3.76 1.50 -18.11
N LEU A 169 3.30 0.26 -18.37
CA LEU A 169 1.96 -0.18 -17.95
C LEU A 169 1.77 -0.14 -16.42
N TYR A 170 2.78 -0.57 -15.66
CA TYR A 170 2.73 -0.47 -14.20
C TYR A 170 2.64 0.99 -13.73
N ALA A 171 3.45 1.87 -14.32
CA ALA A 171 3.47 3.28 -13.98
C ALA A 171 2.16 3.99 -14.37
N MET A 172 1.57 3.65 -15.52
CA MET A 172 0.25 4.11 -15.93
C MET A 172 -0.84 3.67 -14.97
N ALA A 173 -0.83 2.40 -14.54
CA ALA A 173 -1.77 1.90 -13.52
C ALA A 173 -1.62 2.66 -12.20
N THR A 174 -0.38 2.89 -11.77
CA THR A 174 -0.09 3.66 -10.55
C THR A 174 -0.61 5.09 -10.67
N ASN A 175 -0.33 5.76 -11.78
CA ASN A 175 -0.78 7.12 -12.07
C ASN A 175 -2.32 7.22 -12.12
N ALA A 176 -2.98 6.25 -12.75
CA ALA A 176 -4.44 6.15 -12.78
C ALA A 176 -5.03 6.00 -11.38
N CYS A 177 -4.43 5.18 -10.50
CA CYS A 177 -4.81 5.13 -9.08
C CYS A 177 -4.66 6.49 -8.38
N GLN A 178 -3.58 7.24 -8.65
CA GLN A 178 -3.40 8.59 -8.08
C GLN A 178 -4.46 9.58 -8.55
N MET A 179 -4.89 9.44 -9.80
CA MET A 179 -5.99 10.22 -10.39
C MET A 179 -7.38 9.72 -9.98
N LYS A 180 -7.49 8.67 -9.14
CA LYS A 180 -8.72 7.97 -8.76
C LYS A 180 -9.48 7.30 -9.93
N ASN A 181 -8.81 7.07 -11.05
CA ASN A 181 -9.34 6.34 -12.18
C ASN A 181 -9.06 4.83 -12.02
N PHE A 182 -9.68 4.19 -11.05
CA PHE A 182 -9.39 2.80 -10.71
C PHE A 182 -9.75 1.81 -11.84
N GLN A 183 -10.76 2.12 -12.65
CA GLN A 183 -11.12 1.29 -13.80
C GLN A 183 -10.02 1.24 -14.85
N ASP A 184 -9.42 2.40 -15.18
CA ASP A 184 -8.30 2.48 -16.11
C ASP A 184 -7.06 1.77 -15.53
N ALA A 185 -6.85 1.89 -14.21
CA ALA A 185 -5.77 1.17 -13.54
C ALA A 185 -5.91 -0.35 -13.72
N LEU A 186 -7.12 -0.90 -13.54
CA LEU A 186 -7.38 -2.32 -13.76
C LEU A 186 -7.15 -2.77 -15.21
N LEU A 187 -7.50 -1.94 -16.19
CA LEU A 187 -7.22 -2.22 -17.61
C LEU A 187 -5.71 -2.35 -17.87
N HIS A 188 -4.91 -1.40 -17.36
CA HIS A 188 -3.45 -1.44 -17.51
C HIS A 188 -2.82 -2.61 -16.76
N LEU A 189 -3.32 -2.95 -15.58
CA LEU A 189 -2.87 -4.11 -14.81
C LEU A 189 -3.19 -5.45 -15.50
N GLY A 190 -4.35 -5.54 -16.17
CA GLY A 190 -4.71 -6.68 -17.01
C GLY A 190 -3.70 -6.90 -18.13
N GLN A 191 -3.42 -5.85 -18.92
CA GLN A 191 -2.41 -5.86 -19.98
C GLN A 191 -1.02 -6.22 -19.45
N LEU A 192 -0.65 -5.67 -18.29
CA LEU A 192 0.63 -5.94 -17.66
C LEU A 192 0.75 -7.42 -17.25
N ASN A 193 -0.31 -8.02 -16.70
CA ASN A 193 -0.28 -9.42 -16.29
C ASN A 193 -0.07 -10.38 -17.46
N GLU A 194 -0.72 -10.11 -18.60
CA GLU A 194 -0.50 -10.87 -19.84
C GLU A 194 0.97 -10.81 -20.27
N LEU A 195 1.54 -9.60 -20.30
CA LEU A 195 2.94 -9.37 -20.67
C LEU A 195 3.91 -10.05 -19.68
N LEU A 196 3.64 -9.99 -18.38
CA LEU A 196 4.49 -10.60 -17.35
C LEU A 196 4.45 -12.12 -17.32
N ASN A 197 3.39 -12.74 -17.85
CA ASN A 197 3.37 -14.20 -18.07
C ASN A 197 4.42 -14.63 -19.10
N ILE A 198 4.78 -13.75 -20.03
CA ILE A 198 5.84 -13.97 -21.03
C ILE A 198 7.21 -13.62 -20.43
N LEU A 199 7.35 -12.42 -19.84
CA LEU A 199 8.64 -11.90 -19.37
C LEU A 199 9.17 -12.53 -18.07
N LYS A 200 8.31 -13.21 -17.29
CA LYS A 200 8.68 -13.90 -16.03
C LYS A 200 9.41 -13.01 -14.99
N LYS A 201 9.11 -11.71 -14.93
CA LYS A 201 9.66 -10.78 -13.91
C LYS A 201 8.89 -10.87 -12.59
N GLY A 202 9.35 -11.77 -11.70
CA GLY A 202 8.65 -12.09 -10.44
C GLY A 202 8.43 -10.90 -9.48
N TYR A 203 9.41 -9.99 -9.36
CA TYR A 203 9.30 -8.80 -8.51
C TYR A 203 8.19 -7.87 -9.00
N LEU A 204 8.27 -7.48 -10.28
CA LEU A 204 7.29 -6.61 -10.94
C LEU A 204 5.88 -7.23 -10.90
N LYS A 205 5.77 -8.56 -11.06
CA LYS A 205 4.49 -9.27 -10.93
C LYS A 205 3.94 -9.22 -9.50
N GLY A 206 4.80 -9.32 -8.48
CA GLY A 206 4.41 -9.14 -7.08
C GLY A 206 3.86 -7.74 -6.80
N SER A 207 4.59 -6.69 -7.21
CA SER A 207 4.14 -5.30 -7.11
C SER A 207 2.84 -5.05 -7.86
N MET A 208 2.70 -5.61 -9.07
CA MET A 208 1.46 -5.52 -9.86
C MET A 208 0.27 -6.09 -9.10
N HIS A 209 0.38 -7.28 -8.51
CA HIS A 209 -0.73 -7.86 -7.75
C HIS A 209 -1.07 -7.05 -6.49
N LEU A 210 -0.07 -6.46 -5.82
CA LEU A 210 -0.32 -5.53 -4.71
C LEU A 210 -1.15 -4.32 -5.17
N LEU A 211 -0.74 -3.67 -6.26
CA LEU A 211 -1.46 -2.52 -6.82
C LEU A 211 -2.87 -2.90 -7.31
N TRP A 212 -3.03 -4.11 -7.87
CA TRP A 212 -4.33 -4.64 -8.29
C TRP A 212 -5.26 -4.85 -7.11
N GLY A 213 -4.77 -5.45 -6.02
CA GLY A 213 -5.53 -5.57 -4.78
C GLY A 213 -5.98 -4.21 -4.25
N ASN A 214 -5.09 -3.21 -4.27
CA ASN A 214 -5.41 -1.85 -3.86
C ASN A 214 -6.51 -1.23 -4.74
N ALA A 215 -6.41 -1.33 -6.07
CA ALA A 215 -7.41 -0.79 -6.99
C ALA A 215 -8.80 -1.45 -6.81
N LEU A 216 -8.85 -2.77 -6.64
CA LEU A 216 -10.10 -3.50 -6.36
C LEU A 216 -10.71 -3.10 -5.02
N ARG A 217 -9.86 -2.90 -3.99
CA ARG A 217 -10.30 -2.43 -2.68
C ARG A 217 -10.92 -1.04 -2.75
N GLU A 218 -10.36 -0.12 -3.52
CA GLU A 218 -10.94 1.21 -3.69
C GLU A 218 -12.25 1.19 -4.49
N LEU A 219 -12.49 0.18 -5.32
CA LEU A 219 -13.78 -0.09 -5.98
C LEU A 219 -14.79 -0.85 -5.10
N GLY A 220 -14.46 -1.14 -3.83
CA GLY A 220 -15.32 -1.91 -2.92
C GLY A 220 -15.35 -3.42 -3.18
N SER A 221 -14.56 -3.91 -4.13
CA SER A 221 -14.48 -5.34 -4.50
C SER A 221 -13.53 -6.10 -3.57
N TYR A 222 -13.85 -6.13 -2.27
CA TYR A 222 -12.93 -6.59 -1.23
C TYR A 222 -12.58 -8.08 -1.34
N ALA A 223 -13.56 -8.94 -1.60
CA ALA A 223 -13.34 -10.39 -1.73
C ALA A 223 -12.40 -10.72 -2.89
N GLU A 224 -12.52 -10.01 -4.02
CA GLU A 224 -11.65 -10.17 -5.19
C GLU A 224 -10.24 -9.62 -4.95
N SER A 225 -10.08 -8.62 -4.06
CA SER A 225 -8.76 -8.07 -3.74
C SER A 225 -7.87 -9.02 -2.94
N LEU A 226 -8.44 -9.88 -2.08
CA LEU A 226 -7.69 -10.75 -1.17
C LEU A 226 -6.75 -11.75 -1.89
N PRO A 227 -7.20 -12.50 -2.93
CA PRO A 227 -6.32 -13.36 -3.71
C PRO A 227 -5.12 -12.64 -4.34
N HIS A 228 -5.29 -11.37 -4.71
CA HIS A 228 -4.20 -10.58 -5.26
C HIS A 228 -3.13 -10.29 -4.20
N TYR A 229 -3.50 -9.97 -2.97
CA TYR A 229 -2.51 -9.81 -1.89
C TYR A 229 -1.79 -11.13 -1.55
N ASP A 230 -2.50 -12.26 -1.57
CA ASP A 230 -1.89 -13.57 -1.34
C ASP A 230 -0.87 -13.92 -2.43
N LEU A 231 -1.20 -13.63 -3.68
CA LEU A 231 -0.29 -13.83 -4.81
C LEU A 231 0.90 -12.88 -4.77
N ALA A 232 0.67 -11.59 -4.42
CA ALA A 232 1.74 -10.62 -4.20
C ALA A 232 2.71 -11.11 -3.11
N MET A 233 2.19 -11.57 -1.97
CA MET A 233 2.99 -12.08 -0.86
C MET A 233 3.85 -13.28 -1.30
N LYS A 234 3.24 -14.27 -1.97
CA LYS A 234 3.96 -15.45 -2.48
C LYS A 234 5.09 -15.09 -3.44
N LEU A 235 4.84 -14.17 -4.37
CA LEU A 235 5.83 -13.73 -5.36
C LEU A 235 6.96 -12.94 -4.71
N LEU A 236 6.66 -12.00 -3.83
CA LEU A 236 7.65 -11.17 -3.13
C LEU A 236 8.51 -11.99 -2.17
N HIS A 237 7.92 -12.97 -1.46
CA HIS A 237 8.68 -13.92 -0.63
C HIS A 237 9.62 -14.78 -1.46
N SER A 238 9.18 -15.26 -2.63
CA SER A 238 10.05 -16.05 -3.52
C SER A 238 11.29 -15.27 -3.99
N LYS A 239 11.18 -13.94 -4.06
CA LYS A 239 12.28 -13.02 -4.40
C LYS A 239 12.99 -12.45 -3.17
N ARG A 240 12.52 -12.78 -1.96
CA ARG A 240 13.05 -12.30 -0.68
C ARG A 240 13.05 -10.76 -0.60
N CYS A 241 12.00 -10.12 -1.11
CA CYS A 241 11.79 -8.67 -1.07
C CYS A 241 10.96 -8.30 0.17
N TRP A 242 11.66 -8.09 1.28
CA TRP A 242 11.09 -7.87 2.60
C TRP A 242 10.59 -6.43 2.80
N ASN A 243 11.20 -5.47 2.08
CA ASN A 243 10.74 -4.08 2.04
C ASN A 243 9.24 -3.93 1.74
N MET A 244 8.72 -4.85 0.93
CA MET A 244 7.35 -4.86 0.45
C MET A 244 6.38 -5.69 1.27
N HIS A 245 6.91 -6.60 2.08
CA HIS A 245 6.10 -7.56 2.81
C HIS A 245 5.12 -6.87 3.76
N HIS A 246 5.61 -5.87 4.49
CA HIS A 246 4.83 -5.10 5.45
C HIS A 246 3.70 -4.29 4.79
N TYR A 247 3.95 -3.74 3.61
CA TYR A 247 2.91 -3.04 2.83
C TYR A 247 1.82 -3.98 2.32
N VAL A 248 2.16 -5.23 1.97
CA VAL A 248 1.14 -6.24 1.63
C VAL A 248 0.28 -6.57 2.85
N LEU A 249 0.89 -6.74 4.03
CA LEU A 249 0.17 -7.00 5.29
C LEU A 249 -0.75 -5.83 5.66
N LEU A 250 -0.26 -4.59 5.58
CA LEU A 250 -1.05 -3.37 5.79
C LEU A 250 -2.26 -3.37 4.85
N ASN A 251 -2.04 -3.49 3.53
CA ASN A 251 -3.13 -3.37 2.56
C ASN A 251 -4.17 -4.49 2.68
N LYS A 252 -3.73 -5.72 2.97
CA LYS A 252 -4.62 -6.84 3.28
C LYS A 252 -5.39 -6.61 4.59
N GLY A 253 -4.74 -6.08 5.62
CA GLY A 253 -5.36 -5.69 6.89
C GLY A 253 -6.42 -4.60 6.70
N ILE A 254 -6.14 -3.56 5.93
CA ILE A 254 -7.11 -2.51 5.56
C ILE A 254 -8.31 -3.13 4.83
N THR A 255 -8.09 -4.04 3.87
CA THR A 255 -9.19 -4.74 3.20
C THR A 255 -10.05 -5.52 4.20
N LEU A 256 -9.44 -6.29 5.11
CA LEU A 256 -10.17 -7.05 6.12
C LEU A 256 -10.92 -6.13 7.09
N LYS A 257 -10.32 -5.00 7.48
CA LYS A 257 -10.99 -3.94 8.24
C LYS A 257 -12.21 -3.42 7.48
N LYS A 258 -12.07 -3.13 6.18
CA LYS A 258 -13.17 -2.71 5.29
C LYS A 258 -14.24 -3.82 5.12
N MET A 259 -13.90 -5.08 5.36
CA MET A 259 -14.83 -6.21 5.42
C MET A 259 -15.37 -6.49 6.84
N GLY A 260 -15.12 -5.64 7.83
CA GLY A 260 -15.59 -5.84 9.21
C GLY A 260 -14.84 -6.92 10.02
N GLU A 261 -13.78 -7.50 9.45
CA GLU A 261 -12.97 -8.57 10.06
C GLU A 261 -11.85 -7.98 10.92
N PHE A 262 -12.22 -7.16 11.91
CA PHE A 262 -11.29 -6.36 12.73
C PHE A 262 -10.23 -7.18 13.46
N SER A 263 -10.60 -8.32 14.03
CA SER A 263 -9.65 -9.17 14.75
C SER A 263 -8.54 -9.68 13.82
N LYS A 264 -8.89 -10.07 12.58
CA LYS A 264 -7.91 -10.49 11.58
C LYS A 264 -7.06 -9.31 11.10
N ALA A 265 -7.67 -8.14 10.92
CA ALA A 265 -6.95 -6.92 10.56
C ALA A 265 -5.91 -6.54 11.62
N LEU A 266 -6.28 -6.53 12.91
CA LEU A 266 -5.37 -6.25 14.04
C LEU A 266 -4.23 -7.26 14.12
N ILE A 267 -4.48 -8.55 13.87
CA ILE A 267 -3.42 -9.55 13.81
C ILE A 267 -2.42 -9.21 12.70
N LEU A 268 -2.90 -8.85 11.50
CA LEU A 268 -2.00 -8.48 10.39
C LEU A 268 -1.22 -7.19 10.68
N PHE A 269 -1.87 -6.18 11.27
CA PHE A 269 -1.18 -4.95 11.67
C PHE A 269 -0.13 -5.22 12.75
N GLY A 270 -0.45 -6.04 13.75
CA GLY A 270 0.50 -6.43 14.80
C GLY A 270 1.68 -7.24 14.26
N ILE A 271 1.45 -8.14 13.30
CA ILE A 271 2.55 -8.84 12.61
C ILE A 271 3.43 -7.83 11.88
N ALA A 272 2.83 -6.89 11.14
CA ALA A 272 3.59 -5.89 10.39
C ALA A 272 4.40 -4.96 11.31
N GLN A 273 3.84 -4.55 12.45
CA GLN A 273 4.53 -3.71 13.44
C GLN A 273 5.71 -4.42 14.09
N ASN A 274 5.55 -5.69 14.49
CA ASN A 274 6.59 -6.45 15.19
C ASN A 274 7.82 -6.78 14.33
N SER A 275 7.71 -6.70 13.00
CA SER A 275 8.79 -7.01 12.07
C SER A 275 9.40 -5.79 11.39
N LEU A 276 9.00 -4.58 11.81
CA LEU A 276 9.36 -3.31 11.17
C LEU A 276 10.52 -2.64 11.91
N ASP A 277 11.45 -2.05 11.15
CA ASP A 277 12.47 -1.16 11.67
C ASP A 277 11.92 0.27 11.75
N GLU A 278 11.66 0.74 12.97
CA GLU A 278 10.97 2.01 13.24
C GLU A 278 11.74 3.25 12.77
N GLU A 279 13.06 3.15 12.65
CA GLU A 279 13.89 4.31 12.28
C GLU A 279 13.69 4.70 10.82
N TYR A 280 13.52 3.69 9.95
CA TYR A 280 13.48 3.86 8.51
C TYR A 280 12.08 3.74 7.91
N PHE A 281 11.20 2.90 8.47
CA PHE A 281 9.81 2.76 8.03
C PHE A 281 8.84 3.70 8.74
N LYS A 282 9.22 4.96 8.92
CA LYS A 282 8.42 5.95 9.66
C LYS A 282 7.04 6.16 9.03
N ARG A 283 6.97 6.26 7.70
CA ARG A 283 5.70 6.40 6.97
C ARG A 283 4.81 5.18 7.19
N LEU A 284 5.32 3.97 6.97
CA LEU A 284 4.55 2.75 7.16
C LEU A 284 4.12 2.56 8.62
N GLN A 285 4.98 2.88 9.59
CA GLN A 285 4.66 2.85 11.01
C GLN A 285 3.49 3.79 11.32
N GLN A 286 3.51 5.04 10.81
CA GLN A 286 2.40 5.97 10.98
C GLN A 286 1.10 5.42 10.39
N LEU A 287 1.14 4.85 9.18
CA LEU A 287 -0.03 4.23 8.56
C LEU A 287 -0.58 3.06 9.40
N LEU A 288 0.30 2.19 9.90
CA LEU A 288 -0.10 1.07 10.76
C LEU A 288 -0.69 1.55 12.08
N LEU A 289 -0.08 2.55 12.73
CA LEU A 289 -0.59 3.12 13.98
C LEU A 289 -1.97 3.75 13.77
N MET A 290 -2.15 4.55 12.71
CA MET A 290 -3.45 5.14 12.37
C MET A 290 -4.53 4.06 12.16
N GLU A 291 -4.18 2.98 11.46
CA GLU A 291 -5.11 1.88 11.20
C GLU A 291 -5.44 1.07 12.46
N VAL A 292 -4.47 0.86 13.34
CA VAL A 292 -4.66 0.20 14.65
C VAL A 292 -5.50 1.07 15.57
N GLU A 293 -5.22 2.37 15.66
CA GLU A 293 -5.99 3.33 16.43
C GLU A 293 -7.42 3.45 15.93
N ASP A 294 -7.67 3.48 14.62
CA ASP A 294 -9.04 3.53 14.06
C ASP A 294 -9.86 2.29 14.43
N VAL A 295 -9.23 1.13 14.61
CA VAL A 295 -9.89 -0.10 15.08
C VAL A 295 -10.03 -0.13 16.60
N ASN A 296 -9.01 0.34 17.33
CA ASN A 296 -8.94 0.31 18.79
C ASN A 296 -9.54 1.55 19.47
N ASP A 297 -10.08 2.51 18.71
CA ASP A 297 -10.63 3.76 19.23
C ASP A 297 -11.61 3.46 20.37
N SER A 298 -11.10 3.65 21.58
CA SER A 298 -11.78 3.29 22.82
C SER A 298 -13.04 4.13 23.08
N SER A 299 -13.23 5.20 22.29
CA SER A 299 -14.45 5.99 22.28
C SER A 299 -15.63 5.25 21.65
N VAL A 300 -15.40 4.22 20.83
CA VAL A 300 -16.45 3.44 20.17
C VAL A 300 -16.85 2.26 21.05
N ASP A 301 -18.09 2.25 21.52
CA ASP A 301 -18.63 1.16 22.34
C ASP A 301 -19.16 -0.01 21.49
N LEU A 302 -19.64 0.31 20.28
CA LEU A 302 -20.27 -0.65 19.38
C LEU A 302 -19.95 -0.31 17.92
N TYR A 303 -19.31 -1.23 17.21
CA TYR A 303 -19.13 -1.14 15.76
C TYR A 303 -20.17 -2.02 15.05
N LEU A 304 -20.87 -1.44 14.08
CA LEU A 304 -22.01 -2.05 13.40
C LEU A 304 -21.70 -2.30 11.92
N ASP A 305 -21.57 -3.57 11.53
CA ASP A 305 -21.39 -3.99 10.14
C ASP A 305 -22.66 -4.68 9.61
N ARG A 306 -23.42 -3.94 8.80
CA ARG A 306 -24.67 -4.43 8.21
C ARG A 306 -24.42 -5.48 7.14
N HIS A 307 -23.35 -5.32 6.38
CA HIS A 307 -23.07 -6.13 5.20
C HIS A 307 -22.70 -7.55 5.61
N ASN A 308 -21.78 -7.65 6.58
CA ASN A 308 -21.32 -8.94 7.09
C ASN A 308 -22.21 -9.51 8.20
N ARG A 309 -23.21 -8.76 8.68
CA ARG A 309 -24.14 -9.14 9.75
C ARG A 309 -23.44 -9.42 11.08
N VAL A 310 -22.39 -8.67 11.32
CA VAL A 310 -21.51 -8.78 12.48
C VAL A 310 -21.52 -7.45 13.21
N ILE A 311 -21.43 -7.50 14.53
CA ILE A 311 -21.13 -6.33 15.34
C ILE A 311 -19.87 -6.61 16.16
N HIS A 312 -19.13 -5.57 16.48
CA HIS A 312 -18.03 -5.65 17.44
C HIS A 312 -18.39 -4.83 18.67
N GLU A 313 -18.51 -5.49 19.82
CA GLU A 313 -18.71 -4.83 21.10
C GLU A 313 -17.38 -4.81 21.87
N LYS A 314 -17.11 -3.71 22.55
CA LYS A 314 -15.85 -3.44 23.23
C LYS A 314 -15.42 -4.52 24.23
N ALA A 315 -16.34 -5.08 25.01
CA ALA A 315 -16.03 -6.08 26.04
C ALA A 315 -16.27 -7.54 25.61
N LEU A 316 -17.26 -7.77 24.75
CA LEU A 316 -17.67 -9.10 24.28
C LEU A 316 -16.96 -9.51 22.98
N GLY A 317 -16.35 -8.57 22.26
CA GLY A 317 -15.71 -8.79 20.97
C GLY A 317 -16.71 -8.94 19.83
N VAL A 318 -16.35 -9.79 18.84
CA VAL A 318 -17.15 -10.03 17.64
C VAL A 318 -18.41 -10.85 17.96
N ILE A 319 -19.57 -10.34 17.55
CA ILE A 319 -20.87 -11.01 17.67
C ILE A 319 -21.50 -11.17 16.28
N ASP A 320 -21.63 -12.42 15.85
CA ASP A 320 -22.22 -12.79 14.55
C ASP A 320 -23.73 -13.11 14.68
N PHE A 321 -24.54 -12.37 13.91
CA PHE A 321 -26.00 -12.55 13.90
C PHE A 321 -26.44 -13.74 13.05
N LYS A 322 -25.63 -14.23 12.10
CA LYS A 322 -25.94 -15.36 11.21
C LYS A 322 -27.30 -15.16 10.50
N HIS A 323 -28.28 -16.01 10.82
CA HIS A 323 -29.63 -15.96 10.30
C HIS A 323 -30.61 -15.11 11.14
N ARG A 324 -30.12 -14.39 12.16
CA ARG A 324 -30.95 -13.55 13.07
C ARG A 324 -31.11 -12.12 12.54
N PHE A 325 -31.48 -11.98 11.27
CA PHE A 325 -31.55 -10.68 10.58
C PHE A 325 -32.47 -9.67 11.27
N VAL A 326 -33.62 -10.10 11.80
CA VAL A 326 -34.56 -9.23 12.53
C VAL A 326 -33.90 -8.55 13.74
N LEU A 327 -33.04 -9.26 14.47
CA LEU A 327 -32.36 -8.68 15.65
C LEU A 327 -31.34 -7.62 15.23
N LEU A 328 -30.63 -7.85 14.12
CA LEU A 328 -29.70 -6.88 13.55
C LEU A 328 -30.44 -5.64 13.05
N GLU A 329 -31.56 -5.81 12.35
CA GLU A 329 -32.39 -4.70 11.87
C GLU A 329 -32.94 -3.85 13.02
N ILE A 330 -33.40 -4.48 14.10
CA ILE A 330 -33.80 -3.76 15.33
C ILE A 330 -32.62 -2.93 15.86
N LEU A 331 -31.43 -3.53 15.96
CA LEU A 331 -30.25 -2.83 16.47
C LEU A 331 -29.87 -1.63 15.59
N PHE A 332 -29.85 -1.82 14.27
CA PHE A 332 -29.53 -0.76 13.30
C PHE A 332 -30.56 0.37 13.36
N LEU A 333 -31.85 0.05 13.36
CA LEU A 333 -32.92 1.04 13.45
C LEU A 333 -32.75 1.91 14.71
N LEU A 334 -32.55 1.28 15.87
CA LEU A 334 -32.40 2.00 17.13
C LEU A 334 -31.10 2.80 17.17
N ALA A 335 -29.98 2.23 16.73
CA ALA A 335 -28.67 2.87 16.79
C ALA A 335 -28.51 4.01 15.76
N GLN A 336 -29.32 4.04 14.69
CA GLN A 336 -29.21 5.05 13.64
C GLN A 336 -29.62 6.44 14.14
N THR A 337 -30.55 6.51 15.09
CA THR A 337 -30.92 7.75 15.78
C THR A 337 -30.94 7.54 17.30
N PRO A 338 -29.77 7.54 17.97
CA PRO A 338 -29.69 7.36 19.41
C PRO A 338 -30.51 8.42 20.17
N GLY A 339 -31.25 8.02 21.20
CA GLY A 339 -32.14 8.90 21.96
C GLY A 339 -33.55 9.07 21.38
N THR A 340 -33.80 8.70 20.12
CA THR A 340 -35.17 8.67 19.56
C THR A 340 -35.95 7.49 20.13
N TYR A 341 -37.14 7.73 20.66
CA TYR A 341 -38.03 6.67 21.13
C TYR A 341 -38.90 6.14 20.00
N TYR A 342 -38.87 4.82 19.82
CA TYR A 342 -39.75 4.11 18.91
C TYR A 342 -40.80 3.37 19.72
N ASN A 343 -42.07 3.73 19.49
CA ASN A 343 -43.18 3.02 20.13
C ASN A 343 -43.39 1.65 19.45
N LYS A 344 -44.28 0.82 20.00
CA LYS A 344 -44.52 -0.52 19.46
C LYS A 344 -45.11 -0.52 18.05
N GLU A 345 -45.90 0.50 17.70
CA GLU A 345 -46.49 0.65 16.37
C GLU A 345 -45.42 1.00 15.34
N ASP A 346 -44.51 1.92 15.67
CA ASP A 346 -43.37 2.30 14.83
C ASP A 346 -42.48 1.08 14.59
N LEU A 347 -42.17 0.33 15.64
CA LEU A 347 -41.35 -0.88 15.52
C LEU A 347 -42.02 -1.94 14.63
N ALA A 348 -43.33 -2.17 14.80
CA ALA A 348 -44.08 -3.10 13.94
C ALA A 348 -43.99 -2.71 12.46
N LYS A 349 -44.24 -1.41 12.16
CA LYS A 349 -44.22 -0.88 10.79
C LYS A 349 -42.81 -0.84 10.18
N MET A 350 -41.79 -0.44 10.94
CA MET A 350 -40.45 -0.24 10.39
C MET A 350 -39.67 -1.55 10.22
N ILE A 351 -39.83 -2.51 11.13
CA ILE A 351 -39.06 -3.77 11.10
C ILE A 351 -39.79 -4.84 10.29
N TRP A 352 -41.11 -5.01 10.52
CA TRP A 352 -41.89 -6.09 9.90
C TRP A 352 -42.77 -5.61 8.74
N LYS A 353 -42.94 -4.29 8.56
CA LYS A 353 -43.83 -3.70 7.53
C LYS A 353 -45.30 -4.11 7.68
N ASP A 354 -45.70 -4.43 8.90
CA ASP A 354 -47.05 -4.87 9.25
C ASP A 354 -47.80 -3.81 10.07
N GLU A 355 -49.13 -3.82 9.98
CA GLU A 355 -49.98 -3.06 10.89
C GLU A 355 -49.89 -3.62 12.30
N TYR A 356 -49.86 -2.74 13.29
CA TYR A 356 -49.65 -3.15 14.67
C TYR A 356 -50.84 -3.93 15.23
N ASN A 357 -50.59 -5.19 15.60
CA ASN A 357 -51.53 -6.05 16.33
C ASN A 357 -50.98 -6.38 17.74
N PRO A 358 -51.58 -5.88 18.82
CA PRO A 358 -51.14 -6.14 20.18
C PRO A 358 -51.01 -7.63 20.56
N LEU A 359 -51.87 -8.50 20.00
CA LEU A 359 -51.86 -9.93 20.33
C LEU A 359 -50.62 -10.66 19.80
N ILE A 360 -50.00 -10.13 18.75
CA ILE A 360 -48.85 -10.74 18.07
C ILE A 360 -47.57 -9.95 18.42
N HIS A 361 -47.60 -8.64 18.22
CA HIS A 361 -46.41 -7.81 18.23
C HIS A 361 -45.87 -7.52 19.63
N ASP A 362 -46.72 -7.49 20.67
CA ASP A 362 -46.24 -7.27 22.04
C ASP A 362 -45.22 -8.34 22.46
N LYS A 363 -45.59 -9.61 22.26
CA LYS A 363 -44.72 -10.75 22.58
C LYS A 363 -43.51 -10.77 21.65
N LEU A 364 -43.70 -10.50 20.36
CA LEU A 364 -42.63 -10.54 19.36
C LEU A 364 -41.56 -9.47 19.61
N ILE A 365 -41.95 -8.22 19.85
CA ILE A 365 -41.04 -7.11 20.17
C ILE A 365 -40.32 -7.39 21.48
N TYR A 366 -41.04 -7.78 22.53
CA TYR A 366 -40.44 -8.06 23.83
C TYR A 366 -39.40 -9.20 23.76
N THR A 367 -39.75 -10.31 23.10
CA THR A 367 -38.84 -11.44 22.96
C THR A 367 -37.63 -11.11 22.08
N SER A 368 -37.81 -10.33 21.01
CA SER A 368 -36.72 -9.90 20.13
C SER A 368 -35.74 -8.98 20.84
N ILE A 369 -36.22 -7.94 21.54
CA ILE A 369 -35.37 -7.03 22.32
C ILE A 369 -34.65 -7.78 23.45
N SER A 370 -35.34 -8.72 24.12
CA SER A 370 -34.73 -9.55 25.17
C SER A 370 -33.59 -10.42 24.62
N ARG A 371 -33.79 -11.05 23.47
CA ARG A 371 -32.74 -11.85 22.79
C ARG A 371 -31.58 -10.98 22.32
N LEU A 372 -31.88 -9.81 21.74
CA LEU A 372 -30.87 -8.87 21.28
C LEU A 372 -29.98 -8.41 22.45
N ARG A 373 -30.59 -7.98 23.57
CA ARG A 373 -29.84 -7.61 24.78
C ARG A 373 -28.94 -8.75 25.28
N LYS A 374 -29.40 -10.00 25.27
CA LYS A 374 -28.56 -11.15 25.67
C LYS A 374 -27.32 -11.34 24.80
N LEU A 375 -27.35 -10.87 23.54
CA LEU A 375 -26.23 -10.98 22.62
C LEU A 375 -25.25 -9.83 22.80
N ILE A 376 -25.74 -8.60 22.97
CA ILE A 376 -24.93 -7.39 22.85
C ILE A 376 -24.54 -6.77 24.19
N GLU A 377 -25.25 -7.06 25.29
CA GLU A 377 -24.99 -6.43 26.58
C GLU A 377 -23.85 -7.13 27.34
N PRO A 378 -22.81 -6.41 27.80
CA PRO A 378 -21.71 -7.00 28.54
C PRO A 378 -22.16 -7.62 29.86
N LYS A 379 -21.46 -8.68 30.26
CA LYS A 379 -21.80 -9.43 31.47
C LYS A 379 -21.66 -8.53 32.70
N GLY A 380 -22.75 -8.40 33.46
CA GLY A 380 -22.78 -7.63 34.72
C GLY A 380 -23.34 -6.21 34.59
N ILE A 381 -23.44 -5.66 33.37
CA ILE A 381 -24.05 -4.35 33.13
C ILE A 381 -25.44 -4.58 32.53
N LYS A 382 -26.49 -4.07 33.17
CA LYS A 382 -27.87 -4.20 32.67
C LYS A 382 -28.24 -2.95 31.87
N ARG A 383 -28.59 -3.15 30.59
CA ARG A 383 -29.24 -2.15 29.72
C ARG A 383 -28.33 -0.97 29.35
N GLN A 384 -27.09 -1.26 28.99
CA GLN A 384 -26.15 -0.30 28.44
C GLN A 384 -26.58 0.23 27.07
N TYR A 385 -27.07 -0.63 26.17
CA TYR A 385 -27.30 -0.24 24.77
C TYR A 385 -28.75 0.09 24.47
N ILE A 386 -29.67 -0.77 24.87
CA ILE A 386 -31.10 -0.59 24.55
C ILE A 386 -31.83 -0.21 25.83
N LEU A 387 -32.46 0.96 25.84
CA LEU A 387 -33.24 1.49 26.95
C LEU A 387 -34.74 1.27 26.71
N ARG A 388 -35.52 1.19 27.79
CA ARG A 388 -36.98 1.09 27.76
C ARG A 388 -37.58 2.42 28.20
N GLY A 389 -38.46 2.99 27.37
CA GLY A 389 -39.27 4.15 27.70
C GLY A 389 -40.67 3.76 28.19
N LYS A 390 -41.55 4.77 28.33
CA LYS A 390 -42.94 4.58 28.75
C LYS A 390 -43.69 3.64 27.81
N ASP A 391 -43.55 3.86 26.49
CA ASP A 391 -44.32 3.15 25.45
C ASP A 391 -43.46 2.49 24.36
N GLY A 392 -42.15 2.33 24.60
CA GLY A 392 -41.23 1.90 23.54
C GLY A 392 -39.79 1.65 23.97
N TYR A 393 -38.90 1.67 22.96
CA TYR A 393 -37.46 1.45 23.11
C TYR A 393 -36.65 2.53 22.41
N THR A 394 -35.45 2.77 22.90
CA THR A 394 -34.47 3.67 22.29
C THR A 394 -33.07 3.10 22.44
N PHE A 395 -32.15 3.50 21.57
CA PHE A 395 -30.73 3.27 21.79
C PHE A 395 -30.17 4.33 22.73
N ASN A 396 -29.31 3.92 23.66
CA ASN A 396 -28.74 4.81 24.65
C ASN A 396 -27.93 5.94 23.97
N PRO A 397 -28.31 7.21 24.12
CA PRO A 397 -27.62 8.32 23.45
C PRO A 397 -26.21 8.57 23.98
N ARG A 398 -25.84 7.95 25.11
CA ARG A 398 -24.49 8.02 25.68
C ARG A 398 -23.53 6.98 25.10
N VAL A 399 -24.04 6.02 24.34
CA VAL A 399 -23.22 5.00 23.67
C VAL A 399 -22.79 5.53 22.32
N ASN A 400 -21.49 5.48 22.05
CA ASN A 400 -20.96 5.83 20.75
C ASN A 400 -20.97 4.61 19.84
N ALA A 401 -22.00 4.51 19.00
CA ALA A 401 -22.12 3.47 17.99
C ALA A 401 -21.58 3.98 16.65
N ARG A 402 -20.57 3.29 16.10
CA ARG A 402 -20.02 3.59 14.78
C ARG A 402 -20.56 2.60 13.76
N PHE A 403 -21.18 3.14 12.73
CA PHE A 403 -21.56 2.35 11.57
C PHE A 403 -20.35 2.15 10.68
N HIS A 404 -20.26 0.98 10.05
CA HIS A 404 -19.38 0.80 8.91
C HIS A 404 -19.71 1.85 7.84
N LYS A 405 -19.00 2.98 7.89
CA LYS A 405 -18.97 4.01 6.86
C LYS A 405 -17.66 3.83 6.12
N GLU A 406 -17.71 3.94 4.79
CA GLU A 406 -16.51 4.08 3.96
C GLU A 406 -15.70 5.26 4.52
N ASN A 407 -14.65 4.99 5.30
CA ASN A 407 -13.77 6.03 5.79
C ASN A 407 -13.06 6.59 4.55
N GLU A 408 -13.43 7.81 4.13
CA GLU A 408 -12.58 8.66 3.32
C GLU A 408 -11.31 8.91 4.13
N VAL A 409 -10.26 8.16 3.82
CA VAL A 409 -8.96 8.28 4.48
C VAL A 409 -8.48 9.72 4.30
N VAL A 410 -8.28 10.40 5.44
CA VAL A 410 -7.72 11.74 5.54
C VAL A 410 -6.38 11.75 4.81
N LYS A 411 -6.36 12.45 3.67
CA LYS A 411 -5.18 12.62 2.82
C LYS A 411 -4.19 13.54 3.50
N GLN A 412 -3.14 12.99 4.12
CA GLN A 412 -1.90 13.73 4.19
C GLN A 412 -1.31 13.82 2.78
N LYS A 413 -1.09 15.05 2.31
CA LYS A 413 -0.34 15.33 1.09
C LYS A 413 1.11 14.91 1.35
N ASN A 414 1.44 13.66 1.05
CA ASN A 414 2.83 13.23 1.03
C ASN A 414 3.40 13.45 -0.38
N ILE A 415 4.69 13.80 -0.45
CA ILE A 415 5.49 13.96 -1.67
C ILE A 415 5.09 12.87 -2.68
N GLY A 416 4.70 13.32 -3.88
CA GLY A 416 3.82 12.65 -4.85
C GLY A 416 3.71 11.13 -4.76
N ASN A 417 2.96 10.59 -3.80
CA ASN A 417 2.57 9.17 -3.67
C ASN A 417 3.56 8.13 -4.22
N ILE A 418 4.85 8.32 -3.91
CA ILE A 418 5.86 7.33 -4.26
C ILE A 418 5.82 6.30 -3.15
N GLU A 419 5.05 5.23 -3.37
CA GLU A 419 5.14 4.09 -2.49
C GLU A 419 6.46 3.37 -2.75
N ILE A 420 7.07 2.86 -1.67
CA ILE A 420 8.23 1.96 -1.77
C ILE A 420 7.94 0.74 -2.66
N SER A 421 6.64 0.49 -2.87
CA SER A 421 6.06 -0.59 -3.64
C SER A 421 6.14 -0.47 -5.14
N SER A 422 6.37 0.75 -5.63
CA SER A 422 6.54 1.02 -7.05
C SER A 422 7.95 0.62 -7.51
N PRO A 423 8.10 -0.33 -8.45
CA PRO A 423 9.38 -0.66 -9.06
C PRO A 423 10.07 0.56 -9.69
N VAL A 424 11.40 0.56 -9.66
CA VAL A 424 12.28 1.56 -10.31
C VAL A 424 12.78 1.05 -11.66
#